data_AF-A0A512H900-F1
#
_entry.id   AF-A0A512H900-F1
#
_cell.length_a   1.000
_cell.length_b   1.000
_cell.length_c   1.000
_cell.angle_alpha   90.00
_cell.angle_beta   90.00
_cell.angle_gamma   90.00
#
_symmetry.space_group_name_H-M   'P 1'
#
loop_
_entity.id
_entity.type
_entity.pdbx_description
1 polymer ?
#
loop_
_entity_poly.entity_id
_entity_poly.type
_entity_poly.pdbx_seq_one_letter_code
_entity_poly.pdbx_strand_id
1 'polypeptide(L)' 'MTKAVDPDNPPKKDQARLLWETLTHLEQEALAVVGKDVGMLIGCARLALEQQFGGFPGQGPPPVVH' A
#
# COMPACT_ATOMS: atom_id res chain seq x y z
N MET A 1 -4.78 -20.56 3.92
CA MET A 1 -5.96 -19.76 4.29
C MET A 1 -5.58 -18.30 4.21
N THR A 2 -5.80 -17.64 3.08
CA THR A 2 -5.60 -16.19 2.94
C THR A 2 -6.83 -15.49 3.52
N LYS A 3 -6.71 -14.91 4.72
CA LYS A 3 -7.75 -14.00 5.22
C LYS A 3 -7.84 -12.83 4.23
N ALA A 4 -8.99 -12.66 3.62
CA ALA A 4 -9.29 -11.46 2.85
C ALA A 4 -9.12 -10.24 3.76
N VAL A 5 -8.65 -9.13 3.19
CA VAL A 5 -8.62 -7.84 3.89
C VAL A 5 -10.08 -7.50 4.25
N ASP A 6 -10.34 -7.35 5.54
CA ASP A 6 -11.67 -7.01 6.06
C ASP A 6 -11.94 -5.53 5.74
N PRO A 7 -12.93 -5.20 4.89
CA PRO A 7 -13.22 -3.82 4.51
C PRO A 7 -13.72 -2.97 5.69
N ASP A 8 -14.22 -3.58 6.76
CA ASP A 8 -14.71 -2.91 7.97
C ASP A 8 -13.61 -2.60 8.99
N ASN A 9 -12.39 -3.11 8.77
CA ASN A 9 -11.27 -2.91 9.69
C ASN A 9 -10.02 -2.43 8.90
N PRO A 10 -10.02 -1.15 8.48
CA PRO A 10 -8.93 -0.61 7.69
C PRO A 10 -7.60 -0.71 8.46
N PRO A 11 -6.48 -1.00 7.78
CA PRO A 11 -5.19 -1.11 8.43
C PRO A 11 -4.86 0.18 9.19
N LYS A 12 -4.33 0.04 10.40
CA LYS A 12 -3.80 1.20 11.15
C LYS A 12 -2.73 1.90 10.30
N LYS A 13 -2.53 3.21 10.46
CA LYS A 13 -1.59 4.01 9.65
C LYS A 13 -0.19 3.36 9.50
N ASP A 14 0.35 2.77 10.55
CA ASP A 14 1.63 2.05 10.51
C ASP A 14 1.57 0.74 9.71
N GLN A 15 0.44 0.02 9.78
CA GLN A 15 0.22 -1.18 8.95
C GLN A 15 0.01 -0.81 7.49
N ALA A 16 -0.67 0.29 7.20
CA ALA A 16 -0.84 0.81 5.84
C ALA A 16 0.50 1.21 5.24
N ARG A 17 1.40 1.81 6.04
CA ARG A 17 2.77 2.09 5.61
C ARG A 17 3.53 0.82 5.24
N LEU A 18 3.54 -0.17 6.13
CA LEU A 18 4.23 -1.43 5.90
C LEU A 18 3.67 -2.15 4.66
N LEU A 19 2.35 -2.13 4.49
CA LEU A 19 1.68 -2.70 3.33
C LEU A 19 2.08 -1.98 2.03
N TRP A 20 2.15 -0.65 2.06
CA TRP A 20 2.60 0.15 0.92
C TRP A 20 4.05 -0.14 0.54
N GLU A 21 4.95 -0.23 1.53
CA GLU A 21 6.36 -0.56 1.32
C GLU A 21 6.50 -1.97 0.72
N THR A 22 5.73 -2.92 1.23
CA THR A 22 5.68 -4.29 0.72
C THR A 22 5.19 -4.35 -0.72
N LEU A 23 4.11 -3.62 -1.05
CA LEU A 23 3.57 -3.56 -2.41
C LEU A 23 4.56 -2.90 -3.39
N THR A 24 5.28 -1.86 -2.96
CA THR A 24 6.32 -1.23 -3.76
C THR A 24 7.45 -2.21 -4.11
N HIS A 25 7.92 -2.97 -3.12
CA HIS A 25 8.95 -3.98 -3.36
C HIS A 25 8.44 -5.08 -4.29
N LEU A 26 7.22 -5.58 -4.06
CA LEU A 26 6.63 -6.64 -4.87
C LEU A 26 6.35 -6.19 -6.31
N GLU A 27 5.98 -4.92 -6.53
CA GLU A 27 5.81 -4.32 -7.86
C GLU A 27 7.13 -4.39 -8.64
N GLN A 28 8.25 -4.01 -8.01
CA GLN A 28 9.58 -4.06 -8.64
C GLN A 28 10.01 -5.49 -8.98
N GLU A 29 9.85 -6.43 -8.05
CA GLU A 29 10.16 -7.84 -8.28
C GLU A 29 9.29 -8.44 -9.38
N ALA A 30 8.00 -8.13 -9.40
CA ALA A 30 7.07 -8.62 -10.42
C ALA A 30 7.42 -8.07 -11.81
N LEU A 31 7.78 -6.79 -11.92
CA LEU A 31 8.24 -6.20 -13.18
C LEU A 31 9.52 -6.87 -13.69
N ALA A 32 10.42 -7.26 -12.79
CA ALA A 32 11.70 -7.89 -13.14
C ALA A 32 11.59 -9.38 -13.50
N VAL A 33 10.76 -10.14 -12.77
CA VAL A 33 10.76 -11.61 -12.82
C VAL A 33 9.55 -12.17 -13.56
N VAL A 34 8.36 -11.57 -13.39
CA VAL A 34 7.10 -12.15 -13.87
C VAL A 34 6.64 -11.47 -15.15
N GLY A 35 6.65 -10.15 -15.18
CA GLY A 35 6.26 -9.34 -16.32
C GLY A 35 5.38 -8.15 -15.96
N LYS A 36 5.13 -7.32 -16.98
CA LYS A 36 4.48 -6.01 -16.85
C LYS A 36 3.06 -6.08 -16.28
N ASP A 37 2.27 -7.08 -16.65
CA ASP A 37 0.86 -7.16 -16.26
C ASP A 37 0.69 -7.40 -14.75
N VAL A 38 1.53 -8.27 -14.17
CA VAL A 38 1.50 -8.55 -12.73
C VAL A 38 2.01 -7.36 -11.94
N GLY A 39 3.09 -6.72 -12.41
CA GLY A 39 3.57 -5.45 -11.82
C GLY A 39 2.49 -4.37 -11.81
N MET A 40 1.74 -4.22 -12.92
CA MET A 40 0.63 -3.26 -13.01
C MET A 40 -0.47 -3.55 -11.98
N LEU A 41 -0.88 -4.81 -11.79
CA LEU A 41 -1.90 -5.17 -10.80
C LEU A 41 -1.47 -4.82 -9.37
N ILE A 42 -0.19 -5.06 -9.04
CA ILE A 42 0.36 -4.70 -7.73
C ILE A 42 0.43 -3.18 -7.56
N GLY A 43 0.86 -2.46 -8.60
CA GLY A 43 0.84 -1.00 -8.62
C GLY A 43 -0.57 -0.43 -8.42
N CYS A 44 -1.60 -1.03 -9.02
CA CYS A 44 -2.99 -0.65 -8.79
C CYS A 44 -3.40 -0.83 -7.33
N ALA A 45 -3.01 -1.94 -6.69
CA ALA A 45 -3.28 -2.17 -5.26
C ALA A 45 -2.57 -1.13 -4.37
N ARG A 46 -1.32 -0.76 -4.69
CA ARG A 46 -0.58 0.28 -3.98
C ARG A 46 -1.25 1.65 -4.10
N LEU A 47 -1.68 2.03 -5.29
CA LEU A 47 -2.38 3.30 -5.54
C LEU A 47 -3.76 3.35 -4.87
N ALA A 48 -4.48 2.23 -4.82
CA ALA A 48 -5.74 2.15 -4.08
C ALA A 48 -5.54 2.40 -2.58
N LEU A 49 -4.44 1.87 -2.02
CA LEU A 49 -4.05 2.12 -0.64
C LEU A 49 -3.70 3.59 -0.40
N GLU A 50 -2.96 4.24 -1.31
CA GLU A 50 -2.67 5.68 -1.21
C GLU A 50 -3.95 6.53 -1.21
N GLN A 51 -4.89 6.22 -2.11
CA GLN A 51 -6.17 6.95 -2.19
C GLN A 51 -6.98 6.83 -0.90
N GLN A 52 -6.98 5.65 -0.26
CA GLN A 52 -7.68 5.44 1.00
C GLN A 52 -7.14 6.32 2.15
N PHE A 53 -5.84 6.62 2.15
CA PHE A 53 -5.20 7.42 3.20
C PHE A 53 -4.96 8.90 2.81
N GLY A 54 -5.45 9.32 1.64
CA GLY A 54 -5.26 10.69 1.15
C GLY A 54 -3.81 11.01 0.74
N GLY A 55 -3.03 9.99 0.38
CA GLY A 55 -1.61 10.10 0.02
C GLY A 55 -0.79 8.95 0.60
N PHE A 56 0.52 9.18 0.74
CA PHE A 56 1.43 8.19 1.33
C PHE A 56 1.03 7.87 2.78
N PRO A 57 0.73 6.61 3.12
CA PRO A 57 0.38 6.23 4.49
C PRO A 57 1.60 6.45 5.41
N GLY A 58 1.60 7.57 6.12
CA GLY A 58 2.76 8.04 6.90
C GLY A 58 2.91 9.55 6.91
N GLN A 59 2.56 10.23 5.82
CA GLN A 59 2.49 11.69 5.75
C GLN A 59 1.14 12.17 6.30
N GLY A 60 0.98 12.11 7.62
CA GLY A 60 0.01 13.02 8.25
C GLY A 60 0.62 14.42 8.26
N PRO A 61 -0.19 15.49 8.36
CA PRO A 61 0.37 16.80 8.66
C PRO A 61 1.32 16.67 9.87
N PRO A 62 2.47 17.36 9.88
CA PRO A 62 3.35 17.34 11.03
C PRO A 62 2.54 17.67 12.29
N PRO A 63 2.84 17.05 13.45
CA PRO A 63 2.12 17.38 14.68
C PRO A 63 2.25 18.90 14.89
N VAL A 64 1.10 19.58 14.98
CA VAL A 64 1.07 20.97 15.43
C VAL A 64 1.53 20.93 16.89
N VAL A 65 2.79 21.32 17.12
CA VAL A 65 3.32 21.53 18.46
C VAL A 65 2.65 22.79 18.98
N HIS A 66 1.63 22.62 19.84
CA HIS A 66 1.07 23.70 20.64
C HIS A 66 1.97 24.00 21.84
#